data_AF-M1ERW2-F1
#
_entry.id   AF-M1ERW2-F1
#
_cell.length_a   1.000
_cell.length_b   1.000
_cell.length_c   1.000
_cell.angle_alpha   90.00
_cell.angle_beta   90.00
_cell.angle_gamma   90.00
#
_symmetry.space_group_name_H-M   'P 1'
#
loop_
_entity.id
_entity.type
_entity.pdbx_description
1 polymer ?
#
loop_
_entity_poly.entity_id
_entity_poly.type
_entity_poly.pdbx_seq_one_letter_code
_entity_poly.pdbx_strand_id
1 'polypeptide(L)'
;HPLGGGREVWFGFHQSVRPAMWNMMLNIDVSATAFYRAQPIIEFMCEVLDIQNINEQTKPLTDSQRVKFTKEIRGLKVEVTHCGQMKRKYRVCNVTRRPASHQTFPLQLENGQAMECTVAQYFKQKYSLQLKYPHLPCLQVGQEQKHTYLPLEVCNIVAGQRCIKKLTDNQTSTMIKATARSAPDRQEEISRL
;
A
#
# COMPACT_ATOMS: atom_id res chain seq x y z
N HIS A 1 -7.26 1.53 14.37
CA HIS A 1 -7.51 0.14 14.82
C HIS A 1 -7.08 -0.83 13.72
N PRO A 2 -6.04 -1.67 13.93
CA PRO A 2 -5.56 -2.57 12.90
C PRO A 2 -6.59 -3.66 12.58
N LEU A 3 -6.74 -3.97 11.30
CA LEU A 3 -7.55 -5.08 10.79
C LEU A 3 -6.68 -6.29 10.38
N GLY A 4 -5.37 -6.10 10.24
CA GLY A 4 -4.42 -7.04 9.66
C GLY A 4 -4.39 -6.96 8.12
N GLY A 5 -3.33 -7.52 7.51
CA GLY A 5 -3.13 -7.44 6.06
C GLY A 5 -2.89 -6.02 5.55
N GLY A 6 -2.28 -5.16 6.37
CA GLY A 6 -1.95 -3.77 6.06
C GLY A 6 -3.14 -2.82 6.03
N ARG A 7 -4.24 -3.18 6.71
CA ARG A 7 -5.49 -2.42 6.75
C ARG A 7 -5.80 -1.97 8.17
N GLU A 8 -6.50 -0.85 8.29
CA GLU A 8 -6.97 -0.30 9.56
C GLU A 8 -8.32 0.39 9.41
N VAL A 9 -9.05 0.52 10.52
CA VAL A 9 -10.30 1.28 10.60
C VAL A 9 -9.99 2.75 10.83
N TRP A 10 -10.56 3.61 10.00
CA TRP A 10 -10.66 5.04 10.26
C TRP A 10 -12.12 5.39 10.57
N PHE A 11 -12.31 6.21 11.60
CA PHE A 11 -13.59 6.81 11.93
C PHE A 11 -13.71 8.18 11.27
N GLY A 12 -14.94 8.58 10.98
CA GLY A 12 -15.28 9.89 10.46
C GLY A 12 -16.78 10.11 10.59
N PHE A 13 -17.32 11.05 9.82
CA PHE A 13 -18.75 11.34 9.83
C PHE A 13 -19.28 11.48 8.40
N HIS A 14 -20.52 11.07 8.21
CA HIS A 14 -21.32 11.42 7.06
C HIS A 14 -21.97 12.79 7.30
N GLN A 15 -21.97 13.63 6.27
CA GLN A 15 -22.65 14.91 6.29
C GLN A 15 -23.45 15.08 5.00
N SER A 16 -24.73 15.44 5.11
CA SER A 16 -25.54 15.86 3.97
C SER A 16 -26.54 16.95 4.36
N VAL A 17 -26.81 17.87 3.45
CA VAL A 17 -27.85 18.90 3.62
C VAL A 17 -29.09 18.45 2.85
N ARG A 18 -30.25 18.42 3.50
CA ARG A 18 -31.51 17.94 2.91
C ARG A 18 -32.63 18.97 3.10
N PRO A 19 -33.41 19.31 2.05
CA PRO A 19 -34.59 20.14 2.23
C PRO A 19 -35.66 19.38 3.02
N ALA A 20 -36.33 20.06 3.94
CA ALA A 20 -37.54 19.59 4.60
C ALA A 20 -38.62 20.67 4.52
N MET A 21 -39.87 20.34 4.92
CA MET A 21 -41.03 21.23 4.75
C MET A 21 -40.83 22.65 5.34
N TRP A 22 -40.10 22.77 6.44
CA TRP A 22 -39.94 24.04 7.16
C TRP A 22 -38.56 24.66 6.97
N ASN A 23 -37.52 23.84 7.09
CA ASN A 23 -36.13 24.29 7.11
C ASN A 23 -35.22 23.31 6.36
N MET A 24 -34.02 23.77 6.02
CA MET A 24 -32.93 22.88 5.63
C MET A 24 -32.47 22.07 6.84
N MET A 25 -32.30 20.76 6.64
CA MET A 25 -31.82 19.84 7.67
C MET A 25 -30.37 19.46 7.37
N LEU A 26 -29.51 19.57 8.38
CA LEU A 26 -28.17 19.01 8.35
C LEU A 26 -28.21 17.60 8.94
N ASN A 27 -28.02 16.60 8.08
CA ASN A 27 -27.98 15.19 8.46
C ASN A 27 -26.53 14.78 8.76
N ILE A 28 -26.25 14.47 10.02
CA ILE A 28 -24.94 14.02 10.52
C ILE A 28 -25.06 12.61 11.06
N ASP A 29 -24.10 11.77 10.72
CA ASP A 29 -23.99 10.41 11.27
C ASP A 29 -22.53 10.00 11.44
N VAL A 30 -22.21 9.28 12.50
CA VAL A 30 -20.88 8.68 12.68
C VAL A 30 -20.68 7.56 11.66
N SER A 31 -19.45 7.41 11.17
CA SER A 31 -19.10 6.41 10.17
C SER A 31 -17.72 5.84 10.39
N ALA A 32 -17.49 4.63 9.89
CA ALA A 32 -16.19 3.99 9.90
C ALA A 32 -15.95 3.25 8.59
N THR A 33 -14.74 3.30 8.08
CA THR A 33 -14.37 2.57 6.87
C THR A 33 -12.91 2.11 6.92
N ALA A 34 -12.58 1.08 6.13
CA ALA A 34 -11.24 0.52 6.08
C ALA A 34 -10.33 1.35 5.18
N PHE A 35 -9.12 1.62 5.65
CA PHE A 35 -8.04 2.25 4.92
C PHE A 35 -6.79 1.36 4.92
N TYR A 36 -5.94 1.52 3.91
CA TYR A 36 -4.60 0.96 3.95
C TYR A 36 -3.72 1.80 4.86
N ARG A 37 -2.98 1.13 5.75
CA ARG A 37 -2.07 1.78 6.69
C ARG A 37 -0.88 2.38 5.94
N ALA A 38 -0.50 3.60 6.33
CA ALA A 38 0.71 4.24 5.81
C ALA A 38 1.94 3.60 6.45
N GLN A 39 2.62 2.72 5.72
CA GLN A 39 3.75 1.94 6.23
C GLN A 39 4.71 1.50 5.12
N PRO A 40 5.95 1.08 5.45
CA PRO A 40 6.87 0.48 4.49
C PRO A 40 6.26 -0.71 3.74
N ILE A 41 6.58 -0.84 2.44
CA ILE A 41 6.04 -1.95 1.63
C ILE A 41 6.52 -3.31 2.14
N ILE A 42 7.71 -3.37 2.73
CA ILE A 42 8.23 -4.60 3.38
C ILE A 42 7.30 -5.04 4.51
N GLU A 43 6.89 -4.13 5.40
CA GLU A 43 5.97 -4.43 6.49
C GLU A 43 4.58 -4.81 5.96
N PHE A 44 4.09 -4.08 4.94
CA PHE A 44 2.84 -4.43 4.27
C PHE A 44 2.88 -5.83 3.65
N MET A 45 3.99 -6.21 3.01
CA MET A 45 4.19 -7.56 2.48
C MET A 45 4.18 -8.61 3.59
N CYS A 46 4.87 -8.35 4.70
CA CYS A 46 4.89 -9.24 5.86
C CYS A 46 3.48 -9.47 6.42
N GLU A 47 2.68 -8.42 6.59
CA GLU A 47 1.30 -8.54 7.05
C GLU A 47 0.39 -9.29 6.06
N VAL A 48 0.60 -9.15 4.75
CA VAL A 48 -0.20 -9.85 3.73
C VAL A 48 0.18 -11.33 3.62
N LEU A 49 1.46 -11.65 3.81
CA LEU A 49 2.00 -12.99 3.66
C LEU A 49 2.13 -13.73 4.99
N ASP A 50 1.70 -13.12 6.10
CA ASP A 50 1.79 -13.65 7.45
C ASP A 50 3.25 -14.02 7.84
N ILE A 51 4.21 -13.21 7.39
CA ILE A 51 5.65 -13.37 7.69
C ILE A 51 5.96 -12.59 8.98
N GLN A 52 6.35 -13.30 10.05
CA GLN A 52 6.66 -12.66 11.33
C GLN A 52 7.98 -11.89 11.31
N ASN A 53 9.02 -12.44 10.66
CA ASN A 53 10.34 -11.86 10.63
C ASN A 53 10.90 -11.82 9.20
N ILE A 54 11.07 -10.61 8.66
CA ILE A 54 11.62 -10.43 7.32
C ILE A 54 13.07 -10.92 7.19
N ASN A 55 13.83 -10.92 8.29
CA ASN A 55 15.23 -11.34 8.26
C ASN A 55 15.39 -12.86 8.09
N GLU A 56 14.37 -13.64 8.44
CA GLU A 56 14.33 -15.09 8.19
C GLU A 56 13.97 -15.39 6.73
N GLN A 57 13.32 -14.45 6.05
CA GLN A 57 13.02 -14.54 4.63
C GLN A 57 14.29 -14.29 3.80
N THR A 58 15.19 -15.25 3.76
CA THR A 58 16.43 -15.24 2.97
C THR A 58 16.22 -15.71 1.53
N LYS A 59 15.10 -16.38 1.27
CA LYS A 59 14.74 -16.94 -0.05
C LYS A 59 13.79 -16.01 -0.81
N PRO A 60 13.83 -16.02 -2.16
CA PRO A 60 12.82 -15.36 -2.97
C PRO A 60 11.40 -15.84 -2.61
N LEU A 61 10.40 -14.98 -2.85
CA LEU A 61 9.01 -15.36 -2.67
C LEU A 61 8.64 -16.51 -3.60
N THR A 62 7.89 -17.48 -3.09
CA THR A 62 7.27 -18.51 -3.93
C THR A 62 6.27 -17.88 -4.90
N ASP A 63 5.95 -18.54 -6.02
CA ASP A 63 4.99 -18.00 -6.98
C ASP A 63 3.59 -17.76 -6.35
N SER A 64 3.17 -18.62 -5.41
CA SER A 64 1.92 -18.43 -4.66
C SER A 64 1.95 -17.18 -3.77
N GLN A 65 3.02 -16.99 -2.99
CA GLN A 65 3.21 -15.79 -2.16
C GLN A 65 3.27 -14.53 -3.02
N ARG A 66 4.02 -14.56 -4.11
CA ARG A 66 4.10 -13.44 -5.06
C ARG A 66 2.73 -13.08 -5.61
N VAL A 67 1.94 -14.05 -6.07
CA VAL A 67 0.59 -13.80 -6.60
C VAL A 67 -0.34 -13.25 -5.51
N LYS A 68 -0.30 -13.78 -4.28
CA LYS A 68 -1.07 -13.25 -3.13
C LYS A 68 -0.71 -11.78 -2.88
N PHE A 69 0.58 -11.47 -2.81
CA PHE A 69 1.07 -10.10 -2.62
C PHE A 69 0.69 -9.17 -3.78
N THR A 70 0.87 -9.60 -5.03
CA THR A 70 0.48 -8.81 -6.22
C THR A 70 -1.00 -8.45 -6.19
N LYS A 71 -1.87 -9.39 -5.84
CA LYS A 71 -3.32 -9.14 -5.72
C LYS A 71 -3.63 -8.06 -4.71
N GLU A 72 -2.88 -7.97 -3.61
CA GLU A 72 -3.08 -6.96 -2.56
C GLU A 72 -2.51 -5.58 -2.92
N ILE A 73 -1.29 -5.52 -3.45
CA ILE A 73 -0.58 -4.27 -3.72
C ILE A 73 -1.02 -3.58 -5.02
N ARG A 74 -1.49 -4.35 -6.02
CA ARG A 74 -1.86 -3.79 -7.34
C ARG A 74 -2.96 -2.75 -7.21
N GLY A 75 -2.75 -1.59 -7.83
CA GLY A 75 -3.63 -0.44 -7.82
C GLY A 75 -3.37 0.58 -6.70
N LEU A 76 -2.59 0.21 -5.67
CA LEU A 76 -2.23 1.12 -4.58
C LEU A 76 -1.19 2.15 -5.02
N LYS A 77 -1.25 3.33 -4.40
CA LYS A 77 -0.23 4.37 -4.54
C LYS A 77 0.86 4.14 -3.51
N VAL A 78 2.10 4.24 -3.96
CA VAL A 78 3.31 4.15 -3.15
C VAL A 78 4.13 5.42 -3.33
N GLU A 79 4.88 5.80 -2.31
CA GLU A 79 5.85 6.89 -2.37
C GLU A 79 7.26 6.36 -2.17
N VAL A 80 8.22 6.95 -2.89
CA VAL A 80 9.62 6.55 -2.79
C VAL A 80 10.35 7.29 -1.67
N THR A 81 11.30 6.60 -1.04
CA THR A 81 12.08 7.13 0.09
C THR A 81 13.55 7.41 -0.25
N HIS A 82 14.04 6.94 -1.40
CA HIS A 82 15.45 7.06 -1.79
C HIS A 82 15.84 8.42 -2.42
N CYS A 83 14.86 9.29 -2.74
CA CYS A 83 15.10 10.59 -3.40
C CYS A 83 15.15 11.78 -2.41
N GLY A 84 15.58 11.55 -1.16
CA GLY A 84 15.69 12.59 -0.14
C GLY A 84 14.36 13.31 0.14
N GLN A 85 14.31 14.63 -0.06
CA GLN A 85 13.11 15.44 0.19
C GLN A 85 12.01 15.24 -0.87
N MET A 86 12.33 14.70 -2.05
CA MET A 86 11.37 14.53 -3.13
C MET A 86 10.58 13.22 -2.98
N LYS A 87 9.41 13.29 -2.35
CA LYS A 87 8.50 12.15 -2.15
C LYS A 87 7.62 11.90 -3.37
N ARG A 88 8.23 11.41 -4.47
CA ARG A 88 7.48 11.09 -5.69
C ARG A 88 6.52 9.92 -5.43
N LYS A 89 5.27 10.08 -5.89
CA LYS A 89 4.20 9.08 -5.76
C LYS A 89 4.01 8.35 -7.08
N TYR A 90 3.77 7.05 -7.00
CA TYR A 90 3.48 6.19 -8.14
C TYR A 90 2.31 5.25 -7.83
N ARG A 91 1.61 4.78 -8.88
CA ARG A 91 0.63 3.71 -8.75
C ARG A 91 1.27 2.38 -9.16
N VAL A 92 1.11 1.36 -8.33
CA VAL A 92 1.60 0.01 -8.60
C VAL A 92 0.71 -0.66 -9.64
N CYS A 93 1.30 -1.11 -10.73
CA CYS A 93 0.60 -1.85 -11.78
C CYS A 93 0.90 -3.36 -11.72
N ASN A 94 2.09 -3.75 -11.25
CA ASN A 94 2.45 -5.17 -11.13
C ASN A 94 3.58 -5.40 -10.11
N VAL A 95 3.92 -6.68 -9.86
CA VAL A 95 5.09 -7.11 -9.10
C VAL A 95 5.91 -8.06 -9.97
N THR A 96 7.21 -7.83 -10.05
CA THR A 96 8.10 -8.59 -10.94
C THR A 96 8.21 -10.04 -10.51
N ARG A 97 8.40 -10.95 -11.47
CA ARG A 97 8.70 -12.36 -11.18
C ARG A 97 10.16 -12.54 -10.76
N ARG A 98 11.08 -11.81 -11.42
CA ARG A 98 12.50 -11.82 -11.06
C ARG A 98 12.74 -10.93 -9.84
N PRO A 99 13.67 -11.32 -8.95
CA PRO A 99 14.08 -10.51 -7.82
C PRO A 99 14.86 -9.27 -8.26
N ALA A 100 15.01 -8.27 -7.39
CA ALA A 100 15.71 -7.01 -7.71
C ALA A 100 17.16 -7.21 -8.19
N SER A 101 17.82 -8.26 -7.71
CA SER A 101 19.16 -8.70 -8.15
C SER A 101 19.23 -9.11 -9.62
N HIS A 102 18.14 -9.63 -10.20
CA HIS A 102 18.10 -10.22 -11.55
C HIS A 102 17.09 -9.54 -12.49
N GLN A 103 16.22 -8.67 -11.95
CA GLN A 103 15.31 -7.89 -12.76
C GLN A 103 16.10 -6.82 -13.51
N THR A 104 16.10 -6.90 -14.83
CA THR A 104 16.77 -5.94 -15.72
C THR A 104 15.78 -4.94 -16.31
N PHE A 105 16.33 -3.82 -16.77
CA PHE A 105 15.64 -2.85 -17.62
C PHE A 105 16.65 -2.18 -18.56
N PRO A 106 16.22 -1.68 -19.73
CA PRO A 106 17.10 -0.93 -20.62
C PRO A 106 17.37 0.45 -20.00
N LEU A 107 18.62 0.68 -19.61
CA LEU A 107 19.13 1.95 -19.11
C LEU A 107 19.79 2.70 -20.28
N GLN A 108 19.28 3.89 -20.61
CA GLN A 108 19.92 4.77 -21.58
C GLN A 108 21.16 5.43 -20.96
N LEU A 109 22.29 5.24 -21.63
CA LEU A 109 23.57 5.88 -21.31
C LEU A 109 23.66 7.26 -21.98
N GLU A 110 24.58 8.10 -21.51
CA GLU A 110 24.79 9.46 -22.03
C GLU A 110 25.20 9.47 -23.51
N ASN A 111 25.82 8.39 -23.99
CA ASN A 111 26.20 8.19 -25.39
C ASN A 111 25.02 7.76 -26.30
N GLY A 112 23.78 7.72 -25.77
CA GLY A 112 22.58 7.31 -26.49
C GLY A 112 22.38 5.80 -26.64
N GLN A 113 23.33 4.97 -26.19
CA GLN A 113 23.19 3.51 -26.21
C GLN A 113 22.32 3.03 -25.03
N ALA A 114 21.57 1.95 -25.25
CA ALA A 114 20.84 1.27 -24.18
C ALA A 114 21.65 0.07 -23.67
N MET A 115 21.87 0.01 -22.36
CA MET A 115 22.51 -1.11 -21.68
C MET A 115 21.50 -1.79 -20.77
N GLU A 116 21.48 -3.12 -20.73
CA GLU A 116 20.72 -3.82 -19.69
C GLU A 116 21.40 -3.63 -18.33
N CYS A 117 20.65 -3.09 -17.37
CA CYS A 117 21.11 -2.91 -15.99
C CYS A 117 20.12 -3.58 -15.04
N THR A 118 20.61 -4.27 -14.01
CA THR A 118 19.72 -4.80 -12.97
C THR A 118 19.24 -3.68 -12.05
N VAL A 119 18.07 -3.84 -11.46
CA VAL A 119 17.54 -2.87 -10.48
C VAL A 119 18.52 -2.71 -9.31
N ALA A 120 19.07 -3.80 -8.79
CA ALA A 120 20.06 -3.73 -7.70
C ALA A 120 21.33 -2.96 -8.09
N GLN A 121 21.87 -3.19 -9.29
CA GLN A 121 23.05 -2.46 -9.78
C GLN A 121 22.75 -0.97 -9.98
N TYR A 122 21.61 -0.64 -10.59
CA TYR A 122 21.20 0.74 -10.79
C TYR A 122 21.09 1.50 -9.47
N PHE A 123 20.45 0.92 -8.45
CA PHE A 123 20.32 1.58 -7.14
C PHE A 123 21.67 1.76 -6.43
N LYS A 124 22.58 0.78 -6.55
CA LYS A 124 23.93 0.88 -6.02
C LYS A 124 24.74 1.99 -6.71
N GLN A 125 24.66 2.11 -8.03
CA GLN A 125 25.44 3.08 -8.80
C GLN A 125 24.83 4.50 -8.75
N LYS A 126 23.52 4.62 -8.96
CA LYS A 126 22.85 5.93 -9.09
C LYS A 126 22.59 6.61 -7.74
N TYR A 127 22.30 5.83 -6.71
CA TYR A 127 21.89 6.34 -5.39
C TYR A 127 22.84 5.93 -4.26
N SER A 128 23.95 5.25 -4.56
CA SER A 128 24.87 4.68 -3.55
C SER A 128 24.14 3.82 -2.51
N LEU A 129 23.04 3.17 -2.92
CA LEU A 129 22.14 2.43 -2.03
C LEU A 129 22.33 0.93 -2.25
N GLN A 130 22.92 0.26 -1.28
CA GLN A 130 23.02 -1.20 -1.26
C GLN A 130 21.72 -1.80 -0.73
N LEU A 131 21.02 -2.55 -1.59
CA LEU A 131 19.75 -3.17 -1.20
C LEU A 131 19.97 -4.21 -0.10
N LYS A 132 19.14 -4.16 0.95
CA LYS A 132 19.14 -5.14 2.04
C LYS A 132 18.45 -6.45 1.62
N TYR A 133 17.44 -6.37 0.76
CA TYR A 133 16.63 -7.51 0.34
C TYR A 133 16.65 -7.68 -1.20
N PRO A 134 17.82 -7.88 -1.84
CA PRO A 134 17.95 -7.97 -3.29
C PRO A 134 17.32 -9.24 -3.89
N HIS A 135 16.97 -10.23 -3.05
CA HIS A 135 16.25 -11.46 -3.39
C HIS A 135 14.73 -11.29 -3.44
N LEU A 136 14.19 -10.16 -2.98
CA LEU A 136 12.77 -9.84 -3.11
C LEU A 136 12.43 -9.24 -4.48
N PRO A 137 11.18 -9.36 -4.96
CA PRO A 137 10.76 -8.76 -6.23
C PRO A 137 10.72 -7.23 -6.18
N CYS A 138 10.48 -6.60 -7.32
CA CYS A 138 10.27 -5.17 -7.45
C CYS A 138 8.78 -4.86 -7.70
N LEU A 139 8.35 -3.66 -7.31
CA LEU A 139 7.10 -3.08 -7.80
C LEU A 139 7.32 -2.54 -9.21
N GLN A 140 6.49 -2.95 -10.16
CA GLN A 140 6.35 -2.24 -11.43
C GLN A 140 5.32 -1.14 -11.24
N VAL A 141 5.66 0.08 -11.62
CA VAL A 141 4.82 1.26 -11.40
C VAL A 141 4.63 2.11 -12.65
N GLY A 142 3.54 2.87 -12.69
CA GLY A 142 3.21 3.71 -13.83
C GLY A 142 2.53 2.92 -14.95
N GLN A 143 3.02 3.08 -16.18
CA GLN A 143 2.47 2.39 -17.35
C GLN A 143 3.02 0.96 -17.45
N GLU A 144 2.16 -0.03 -17.64
CA GLU A 144 2.57 -1.44 -17.73
C GLU A 144 3.50 -1.73 -18.92
N GLN A 145 3.41 -0.94 -20.00
CA GLN A 145 4.31 -1.02 -21.16
C GLN A 145 5.71 -0.46 -20.88
N LYS A 146 5.92 0.25 -19.75
CA LYS A 146 7.21 0.84 -19.38
C LYS A 146 7.90 0.02 -18.29
N HIS A 147 9.22 0.16 -18.25
CA HIS A 147 10.12 -0.61 -17.39
C HIS A 147 10.53 0.18 -16.13
N THR A 148 9.56 0.73 -15.38
CA THR A 148 9.85 1.43 -14.13
C THR A 148 9.68 0.48 -12.94
N TYR A 149 10.80 0.07 -12.36
CA TYR A 149 10.85 -0.89 -11.26
C TYR A 149 11.40 -0.24 -9.99
N LEU A 150 10.71 -0.47 -8.86
CA LEU A 150 11.11 0.01 -7.55
C LEU A 150 11.31 -1.16 -6.59
N PRO A 151 12.48 -1.28 -5.93
CA PRO A 151 12.66 -2.21 -4.81
C PRO A 151 11.63 -1.96 -3.70
N LEU A 152 11.20 -3.02 -3.03
CA LEU A 152 10.20 -2.90 -1.95
C LEU A 152 10.69 -2.02 -0.80
N GLU A 153 11.97 -2.10 -0.46
CA GLU A 153 12.60 -1.39 0.65
C GLU A 153 12.70 0.13 0.48
N VAL A 154 12.51 0.64 -0.75
CA VAL A 154 12.55 2.09 -1.02
C VAL A 154 11.16 2.69 -1.23
N CYS A 155 10.11 1.98 -0.79
CA CYS A 155 8.72 2.37 -1.00
C CYS A 155 7.91 2.32 0.30
N ASN A 156 6.98 3.27 0.46
CA ASN A 156 5.95 3.29 1.49
C ASN A 156 4.54 3.33 0.86
N ILE A 157 3.55 2.74 1.51
CA ILE A 157 2.14 2.93 1.18
C ILE A 157 1.76 4.39 1.47
N VAL A 158 1.18 5.07 0.48
CA VAL A 158 0.67 6.44 0.68
C VAL A 158 -0.53 6.41 1.63
N ALA A 159 -0.57 7.34 2.58
CA ALA A 159 -1.67 7.49 3.53
C ALA A 159 -3.02 7.85 2.87
N GLY A 160 -4.13 7.58 3.58
CA GLY A 160 -5.47 8.01 3.17
C GLY A 160 -6.04 7.25 1.97
N GLN A 161 -5.53 6.05 1.69
CA GLN A 161 -6.06 5.20 0.63
C GLN A 161 -7.15 4.27 1.17
N ARG A 162 -8.41 4.57 0.83
CA ARG A 162 -9.56 3.73 1.20
C ARG A 162 -9.42 2.31 0.61
N CYS A 163 -9.68 1.29 1.42
CA CYS A 163 -9.73 -0.09 0.99
C CYS A 163 -11.07 -0.36 0.30
N ILE A 164 -11.04 -0.56 -1.02
CA ILE A 164 -12.22 -0.91 -1.84
C ILE A 164 -12.37 -2.43 -1.98
N LYS A 165 -11.28 -3.18 -1.76
CA LYS A 165 -11.29 -4.64 -1.82
C LYS A 165 -12.09 -5.21 -0.67
N LYS A 166 -12.77 -6.33 -0.93
CA LYS A 166 -13.53 -7.06 0.09
C LYS A 166 -12.59 -7.43 1.25
N LEU A 167 -13.05 -7.19 2.47
CA LEU A 167 -12.37 -7.63 3.69
C LEU A 167 -12.50 -9.14 3.83
N THR A 168 -11.50 -9.79 4.43
CA THR A 168 -11.64 -11.20 4.84
C THR A 168 -12.66 -11.33 5.96
N ASP A 169 -13.13 -12.55 6.24
CA ASP A 169 -14.12 -12.77 7.29
C ASP A 169 -13.57 -12.35 8.67
N ASN A 170 -12.29 -12.63 8.93
CA ASN A 170 -11.60 -12.17 10.14
C ASN A 170 -11.52 -10.64 10.21
N GLN A 171 -11.14 -9.97 9.11
CA GLN A 171 -11.09 -8.50 9.06
C GLN A 171 -12.49 -7.89 9.26
N THR A 172 -13.52 -8.51 8.69
CA THR A 172 -14.91 -8.09 8.84
C THR A 172 -15.37 -8.22 10.28
N SER A 173 -15.05 -9.34 10.95
CA SER A 173 -15.34 -9.54 12.37
C SER A 173 -14.67 -8.47 13.23
N THR A 174 -13.38 -8.20 13.00
CA THR A 174 -12.64 -7.15 13.72
C THR A 174 -13.20 -5.76 13.47
N MET A 175 -13.60 -5.45 12.22
CA MET A 175 -14.23 -4.19 11.88
C MET A 175 -15.56 -4.01 12.63
N ILE A 176 -16.45 -5.01 12.57
CA ILE A 176 -17.74 -4.97 13.28
C ILE A 176 -17.53 -4.78 14.78
N LYS A 177 -16.60 -5.52 15.40
CA LYS A 177 -16.28 -5.38 16.83
C LYS A 177 -15.77 -3.98 17.18
N ALA A 178 -14.98 -3.36 16.31
CA ALA A 178 -14.47 -2.02 16.54
C ALA A 178 -15.55 -0.93 16.38
N THR A 179 -16.51 -1.14 15.49
CA THR A 179 -17.48 -0.10 15.07
C THR A 179 -18.88 -0.28 15.65
N ALA A 180 -19.22 -1.43 16.23
CA ALA A 180 -20.53 -1.66 16.83
C ALA A 180 -20.74 -0.70 18.01
N ARG A 181 -21.89 -0.01 17.99
CA ARG A 181 -22.35 0.92 19.02
C ARG A 181 -23.83 0.66 19.28
N SER A 182 -24.25 0.75 20.54
CA SER A 182 -25.67 0.72 20.86
C SER A 182 -26.34 2.02 20.37
N ALA A 183 -27.68 2.04 20.26
CA ALA A 183 -28.39 3.24 19.83
C ALA A 183 -28.13 4.46 20.77
N PRO A 184 -28.16 4.31 22.11
CA PRO A 184 -27.79 5.39 23.03
C PRO A 184 -26.36 5.89 22.81
N ASP A 185 -25.37 4.99 22.71
CA ASP A 185 -23.97 5.39 22.51
C ASP A 185 -23.78 6.13 21.19
N ARG A 186 -24.42 5.66 20.12
CA ARG A 186 -24.36 6.30 18.80
C ARG A 186 -24.99 7.70 18.82
N GLN A 187 -26.13 7.85 19.50
CA GLN A 187 -26.77 9.16 19.67
C GLN A 187 -25.85 10.12 20.41
N GLU A 188 -25.19 9.64 21.46
CA GLU A 188 -24.23 10.45 22.22
C GLU A 188 -23.00 10.83 21.36
N GLU A 189 -22.42 9.90 20.61
CA GLU A 189 -21.32 10.20 19.68
C GLU A 189 -21.73 11.22 18.61
N ILE A 190 -22.94 11.12 18.04
CA ILE A 190 -23.47 12.11 17.09
C ILE A 190 -23.65 13.48 17.76
N SER A 191 -24.07 13.52 19.01
CA SER A 191 -24.27 14.78 19.75
C SER A 191 -22.96 15.47 20.15
N ARG A 192 -21.85 14.72 20.20
CA ARG A 192 -20.50 15.24 20.53
C ARG A 192 -19.70 15.71 19.31
N LEU A 193 -20.11 15.32 18.09
CA LEU A 193 -19.49 15.73 16.82
C LEU A 193 -19.70 17.22 16.52
#